data_AF-A0A150L7Q4-F1
#
_entry.id   AF-A0A150L7Q4-F1
#
_cell.length_a   1.000
_cell.length_b   1.000
_cell.length_c   1.000
_cell.angle_alpha   90.00
_cell.angle_beta   90.00
_cell.angle_gamma   90.00
#
_symmetry.space_group_name_H-M   'P 1'
#
loop_
_entity.id
_entity.type
_entity.pdbx_description
1 polymer ?
#
loop_
_entity_poly.entity_id
_entity_poly.type
_entity_poly.pdbx_seq_one_letter_code
_entity_poly.pdbx_strand_id
1 'polypeptide(L)' 'MYENNEDSLEEFEKLFKEIPRFDSYAYHRSLAIIKFLKGDVEGAKNLINQLERELGHTDGQGMYHTEKEILQKLRGKMLI' A
#
# COMPACT_ATOMS: atom_id res chain seq x y z
N MET A 1 -20.83 4.62 12.53
CA MET A 1 -19.85 5.68 12.80
C MET A 1 -18.53 4.97 13.05
N TYR A 2 -17.50 5.22 12.25
CA TYR A 2 -16.18 4.61 12.50
C TYR A 2 -15.56 5.37 13.68
N GLU A 3 -15.74 4.81 14.86
CA GLU A 3 -15.18 5.30 16.11
C GLU A 3 -13.64 5.19 16.05
N ASN A 4 -12.98 6.31 16.30
CA ASN A 4 -11.55 6.49 16.61
C ASN A 4 -10.53 6.06 15.53
N ASN A 5 -10.35 6.94 14.55
CA ASN A 5 -9.33 6.83 13.49
C ASN A 5 -7.87 6.87 14.01
N GLU A 6 -7.58 7.35 15.22
CA GLU A 6 -6.19 7.41 15.74
C GLU A 6 -5.73 6.08 16.33
N ASP A 7 -6.53 5.42 17.18
CA ASP A 7 -6.18 4.13 17.79
C ASP A 7 -5.94 3.04 16.74
N SER A 8 -6.77 3.01 15.69
CA SER A 8 -6.61 2.05 14.59
C SER A 8 -5.31 2.27 13.80
N LEU A 9 -4.86 3.51 13.67
CA LEU A 9 -3.69 3.84 12.87
C LEU A 9 -2.38 3.51 13.59
N GLU A 10 -2.33 3.72 14.90
CA GLU A 10 -1.22 3.23 15.74
C GLU A 10 -1.09 1.70 15.74
N GLU A 11 -2.21 0.97 15.71
CA GLU A 11 -2.20 -0.48 15.57
C GLU A 11 -1.62 -0.92 14.22
N PHE A 12 -2.03 -0.27 13.13
CA PHE A 12 -1.44 -0.52 11.80
C PHE A 12 0.07 -0.25 11.77
N GLU A 13 0.56 0.79 12.46
CA GLU A 13 1.99 1.06 12.54
C GLU A 13 2.78 0.00 13.31
N LYS A 14 2.21 -0.53 14.40
CA LYS A 14 2.83 -1.63 15.16
C LYS A 14 2.97 -2.86 14.27
N LEU A 15 1.90 -3.24 13.56
CA LEU A 15 1.92 -4.36 12.63
C LEU A 15 2.90 -4.14 11.46
N PHE A 16 3.05 -2.90 10.99
CA PHE A 16 3.99 -2.57 9.93
C PHE A 16 5.45 -2.78 10.30
N LYS A 17 5.83 -2.55 11.57
CA LYS A 17 7.20 -2.78 12.05
C LYS A 17 7.61 -4.26 11.94
N GLU A 18 6.65 -5.17 11.96
CA GLU A 18 6.87 -6.61 11.79
C GLU A 18 7.05 -7.02 10.33
N ILE A 19 6.76 -6.13 9.36
CA ILE A 19 6.93 -6.44 7.95
C ILE A 19 8.42 -6.47 7.63
N PRO A 20 8.97 -7.62 7.21
CA PRO A 20 10.39 -7.73 6.99
C PRO A 20 10.83 -6.86 5.82
N ARG A 21 11.87 -6.04 6.03
CA ARG A 21 12.42 -5.15 4.98
C ARG A 21 13.09 -5.90 3.82
N PHE A 22 13.40 -7.18 3.98
CA PHE A 22 13.95 -8.00 2.90
C PHE A 22 12.88 -8.36 1.86
N ASP A 23 11.61 -8.38 2.24
CA ASP A 23 10.48 -8.42 1.29
C ASP A 23 10.13 -6.97 0.91
N SER A 24 10.96 -6.42 0.03
CA SER A 24 10.86 -5.02 -0.42
C SER A 24 9.46 -4.71 -0.93
N TYR A 25 8.85 -5.63 -1.67
CA TYR A 25 7.54 -5.39 -2.27
C TYR A 25 6.43 -5.29 -1.20
N ALA A 26 6.34 -6.28 -0.28
CA ALA A 26 5.36 -6.26 0.80
C ALA A 26 5.55 -5.05 1.73
N TYR A 27 6.80 -4.66 1.99
CA TYR A 27 7.14 -3.48 2.78
C TYR A 27 6.64 -2.19 2.12
N HIS A 28 6.98 -1.94 0.85
CA HIS A 28 6.60 -0.71 0.16
C HIS A 28 5.08 -0.62 -0.05
N ARG A 29 4.39 -1.74 -0.29
CA ARG A 29 2.92 -1.78 -0.37
C ARG A 29 2.27 -1.34 0.94
N SER A 30 2.71 -1.90 2.07
CA SER A 30 2.14 -1.56 3.37
C SER A 30 2.47 -0.12 3.79
N LEU A 31 3.65 0.38 3.43
CA LEU A 31 4.01 1.78 3.63
C LEU A 31 3.11 2.74 2.83
N ALA A 32 2.76 2.37 1.58
CA ALA A 32 1.84 3.16 0.77
C ALA A 32 0.45 3.26 1.40
N ILE A 33 -0.07 2.16 1.95
CA ILE A 33 -1.36 2.13 2.66
C ILE A 33 -1.32 3.03 3.89
N ILE A 34 -0.27 2.93 4.72
CA ILE A 34 -0.13 3.77 5.92
C ILE A 34 -0.04 5.25 5.57
N LYS A 35 0.76 5.60 4.56
CA LYS A 35 0.85 6.98 4.09
C LYS A 35 -0.51 7.52 3.65
N PHE A 36 -1.28 6.72 2.92
CA PHE A 36 -2.62 7.09 2.51
C PHE A 36 -3.56 7.32 3.71
N LEU A 37 -3.58 6.39 4.67
CA LEU A 37 -4.41 6.51 5.87
C LEU A 37 -4.04 7.74 6.72
N LYS A 38 -2.77 8.16 6.70
CA LYS A 38 -2.28 9.39 7.35
C LYS A 38 -2.57 10.68 6.59
N GLY A 39 -3.17 10.60 5.40
CA GLY A 39 -3.40 11.75 4.52
C GLY A 39 -2.18 12.18 3.69
N ASP A 40 -1.06 11.44 3.75
CA ASP A 40 0.09 11.62 2.84
C ASP A 40 -0.20 10.92 1.50
N VAL A 41 -1.16 11.47 0.76
CA VAL A 41 -1.62 10.93 -0.52
C VAL A 41 -0.51 10.93 -1.57
N GLU A 42 0.32 11.97 -1.61
CA GLU A 42 1.40 12.08 -2.58
C GLU A 42 2.51 11.07 -2.33
N GLY A 43 2.90 10.87 -1.06
CA GLY A 43 3.82 9.82 -0.66
C GLY A 43 3.29 8.42 -0.98
N ALA A 44 1.99 8.18 -0.78
CA ALA A 44 1.36 6.91 -1.14
C ALA A 44 1.36 6.68 -2.67
N LYS A 45 1.03 7.71 -3.47
CA LYS A 45 1.06 7.64 -4.94
C LYS A 45 2.45 7.31 -5.49
N ASN A 46 3.49 7.92 -4.94
CA ASN A 46 4.87 7.66 -5.37
C ASN A 46 5.27 6.20 -5.16
N LEU A 47 4.90 5.61 -4.02
CA LEU A 47 5.15 4.20 -3.74
C LEU A 47 4.32 3.27 -4.64
N ILE A 48 3.05 3.58 -4.87
CA ILE A 48 2.20 2.80 -5.79
C ILE A 48 2.78 2.80 -7.20
N ASN A 49 3.24 3.95 -7.70
CA ASN A 49 3.88 4.04 -9.02
C ASN A 49 5.13 3.17 -9.13
N GLN A 50 5.93 3.09 -8.07
CA GLN A 50 7.09 2.21 -8.02
C GLN A 50 6.67 0.73 -8.07
N LEU A 51 5.70 0.33 -7.25
CA LEU A 51 5.19 -1.05 -7.19
C LEU A 51 4.55 -1.49 -8.53
N GLU A 52 3.79 -0.60 -9.18
CA GLU A 52 3.22 -0.89 -10.50
C GLU A 52 4.30 -1.08 -11.58
N ARG A 53 5.41 -0.31 -11.53
CA ARG A 53 6.55 -0.50 -12.44
C ARG A 53 7.21 -1.86 -12.20
N GLU A 54 7.45 -2.22 -10.94
CA GLU A 54 8.01 -3.53 -10.57
C GLU A 54 7.13 -4.68 -11.09
N LEU A 55 5.79 -4.57 -10.95
CA LEU A 55 4.84 -5.55 -11.48
C LEU A 55 4.70 -5.54 -13.01
N GLY A 56 4.97 -4.41 -13.66
CA GLY A 56 4.97 -4.28 -15.12
C GLY A 56 6.01 -5.17 -15.80
N HIS A 57 7.06 -5.56 -15.08
CA HIS A 57 8.09 -6.49 -15.52
C HIS A 57 7.76 -7.98 -15.29
N THR A 58 6.56 -8.28 -14.76
CA THR A 58 6.11 -9.65 -14.49
C THR A 58 5.01 -10.09 -15.46
N ASP A 59 4.96 -11.38 -15.78
CA ASP A 59 4.04 -12.00 -16.75
C ASP A 59 2.54 -11.96 -16.32
N GLY A 60 2.25 -11.35 -15.17
CA GLY A 60 0.89 -10.97 -14.78
C GLY A 60 -0.04 -12.12 -14.39
N GLN A 61 0.49 -13.33 -14.18
CA GLN A 61 -0.31 -14.48 -13.76
C GLN A 61 -0.22 -14.73 -12.24
N GLY A 62 -1.27 -15.31 -11.68
CA GLY A 62 -1.32 -15.67 -10.25
C GLY A 62 -1.30 -14.45 -9.34
N MET A 63 -0.48 -14.50 -8.28
CA MET A 63 -0.38 -13.46 -7.25
C MET A 63 -0.17 -12.05 -7.81
N TYR A 64 0.60 -11.90 -8.90
CA TYR A 64 0.87 -10.60 -9.52
C TYR A 64 -0.38 -9.94 -10.13
N HIS A 65 -1.38 -10.71 -10.57
CA HIS A 65 -2.65 -10.16 -11.03
C HIS A 65 -3.41 -9.51 -9.87
N THR A 66 -3.54 -10.24 -8.75
CA THR A 66 -4.19 -9.74 -7.54
C THR A 66 -3.48 -8.50 -6.99
N GLU A 67 -2.15 -8.47 -7.02
CA GLU A 67 -1.37 -7.30 -6.62
C GLU A 67 -1.69 -6.07 -7.48
N LYS A 68 -1.75 -6.23 -8.81
CA LYS A 68 -2.13 -5.13 -9.72
C LYS A 68 -3.54 -4.60 -9.41
N GLU A 69 -4.51 -5.48 -9.14
CA GLU A 69 -5.86 -5.07 -8.78
C GLU A 69 -5.91 -4.29 -7.45
N ILE A 70 -5.15 -4.72 -6.44
CA ILE A 70 -5.07 -4.04 -5.14
C ILE A 70 -4.54 -2.61 -5.33
N LEU A 71 -3.44 -2.44 -6.07
CA LEU A 71 -2.82 -1.13 -6.31
C LEU A 71 -3.76 -0.20 -7.10
N GLN A 72 -4.46 -0.72 -8.11
CA GLN A 72 -5.45 0.04 -8.87
C GLN A 72 -6.62 0.52 -7.99
N LYS A 73 -7.13 -0.34 -7.09
CA LYS A 73 -8.19 0.03 -6.15
C LYS A 73 -7.73 1.08 -5.14
N LEU A 74 -6.51 0.96 -4.62
CA LEU A 74 -5.90 1.96 -3.73
C LEU A 74 -5.79 3.31 -4.45
N ARG A 75 -5.31 3.32 -5.70
CA ARG A 75 -5.21 4.53 -6.50
C ARG A 75 -6.58 5.18 -6.76
N GLY A 76 -7.60 4.37 -7.06
CA GLY A 76 -8.97 4.86 -7.23
C GLY A 76 -9.50 5.61 -6.00
N LYS A 77 -9.17 5.15 -4.79
CA LYS A 77 -9.54 5.81 -3.53
C LYS A 77 -8.78 7.14 -3.29
N MET A 78 -7.67 7.38 -3.99
CA MET A 78 -6.84 8.61 -3.87
C MET A 78 -7.22 9.71 -4.86
N LEU A 79 -8.10 9.42 -5.83
CA LEU A 79 -8.56 10.37 -6.85
C LEU A 79 -9.90 11.04 -6.50
N ILE A 80 -10.49 10.65 -5.37
CA ILE A 80 -11.69 11.22 -4.76
C ILE A 80 -11.25 12.29 -3.76
#